data_AF-A0A974D6S7-F1
#
_entry.id   AF-A0A974D6S7-F1
#
_cell.length_a   1.000
_cell.length_b   1.000
_cell.length_c   1.000
_cell.angle_alpha   90.00
_cell.angle_beta   90.00
_cell.angle_gamma   90.00
#
_symmetry.space_group_name_H-M   'P 1'
#
loop_
_entity.id
_entity.type
_entity.pdbx_description
1 polymer ?
#
loop_
_entity_poly.entity_id
_entity_poly.type
_entity_poly.pdbx_seq_one_letter_code
_entity_poly.pdbx_strand_id
1 'polypeptide(L)'
;MDKPSYLMYNSFHPDHTNHSIGLLIVDQYIHAATRIPRSHVLQYKQKPEINQVTQVVTYNPQRRTLRKIARDLQSTIHKDKRLKSIFPDPPLLAFRQPPNLNGKKQCKTCPYILTSDKILIPDTLKEYSIHGHYNCSSSNVVYLIQCTKCKTGGL
;
A
#
# COMPACT_ATOMS: atom_id res chain seq x y z
N MET A 1 -1.28 9.10 27.88
CA MET A 1 -2.37 8.09 27.76
C MET A 1 -2.60 7.91 26.28
N ASP A 2 -1.75 7.09 25.70
CA ASP A 2 -1.50 7.06 24.26
C ASP A 2 -2.27 5.87 23.67
N LYS A 3 -3.36 6.17 22.97
CA LYS A 3 -4.14 5.16 22.25
C LYS A 3 -3.36 4.71 21.01
N PRO A 4 -3.22 3.41 20.74
CA PRO A 4 -2.58 2.94 19.52
C PRO A 4 -3.51 3.15 18.32
N SER A 5 -3.00 3.83 17.30
CA SER A 5 -3.59 3.91 15.97
C SER A 5 -3.26 2.64 15.18
N TYR A 6 -4.21 1.71 15.09
CA TYR A 6 -4.18 0.64 14.09
C TYR A 6 -5.60 0.39 13.57
N LEU A 7 -5.79 0.49 12.25
CA LEU A 7 -6.10 -0.67 11.41
C LEU A 7 -6.01 -0.33 9.91
N MET A 8 -5.40 -1.26 9.18
CA MET A 8 -5.22 -1.26 7.72
C MET A 8 -6.39 -1.99 7.05
N TYR A 9 -6.94 -1.44 5.97
CA TYR A 9 -7.55 -2.24 4.92
C TYR A 9 -7.16 -1.68 3.56
N ASN A 10 -6.16 -2.30 2.94
CA ASN A 10 -5.79 -2.06 1.55
C ASN A 10 -6.59 -3.04 0.67
N SER A 11 -7.61 -2.55 -0.03
CA SER A 11 -8.24 -3.30 -1.13
C SER A 11 -7.90 -2.64 -2.45
N PHE A 12 -6.66 -2.84 -2.90
CA PHE A 12 -6.29 -2.73 -4.32
C PHE A 12 -5.93 -4.13 -4.83
N HIS A 13 -6.89 -5.05 -4.80
CA HIS A 13 -6.89 -6.25 -5.64
C HIS A 13 -8.35 -6.67 -5.91
N PRO A 14 -8.76 -6.88 -7.17
CA PRO A 14 -10.16 -7.11 -7.54
C PRO A 14 -10.71 -8.52 -7.25
N ASP A 15 -9.94 -9.43 -6.62
CA ASP A 15 -10.27 -10.87 -6.63
C ASP A 15 -10.59 -11.51 -5.28
N HIS A 16 -11.08 -10.76 -4.28
CA HIS A 16 -11.51 -11.38 -3.02
C HIS A 16 -12.96 -11.01 -2.68
N THR A 17 -13.88 -11.72 -3.31
CA THR A 17 -15.14 -12.14 -2.68
C THR A 17 -14.82 -12.89 -1.39
N ASN A 18 -15.36 -12.41 -0.27
CA ASN A 18 -15.86 -13.13 0.91
C ASN A 18 -15.68 -12.27 2.17
N HIS A 19 -16.79 -11.68 2.58
CA HIS A 19 -16.95 -10.72 3.68
C HIS A 19 -16.50 -11.27 5.05
N SER A 20 -16.36 -12.58 5.19
CA SER A 20 -15.96 -13.29 6.42
C SER A 20 -14.44 -13.41 6.62
N ILE A 21 -13.64 -13.22 5.55
CA ILE A 21 -12.18 -13.38 5.60
C ILE A 21 -11.49 -12.12 6.16
N GLY A 22 -12.12 -10.94 6.03
CA GLY A 22 -11.54 -9.65 6.44
C GLY A 22 -11.32 -9.50 7.95
N LEU A 23 -12.31 -9.84 8.78
CA LEU A 23 -12.22 -9.72 10.24
C LEU A 23 -11.23 -10.73 10.84
N LEU A 24 -11.28 -11.99 10.40
CA LEU A 24 -10.34 -13.03 10.86
C LEU A 24 -8.88 -12.66 10.54
N ILE A 25 -8.63 -12.11 9.35
CA ILE A 25 -7.30 -11.66 8.96
C ILE A 25 -6.85 -10.47 9.82
N VAL A 26 -7.74 -9.51 10.06
CA VAL A 26 -7.47 -8.35 10.91
C VAL A 26 -7.11 -8.77 12.33
N ASP A 27 -7.93 -9.62 12.95
CA ASP A 27 -7.69 -10.12 14.31
C ASP A 27 -6.42 -10.96 14.37
N GLN A 28 -6.16 -11.78 13.35
CA GLN A 28 -4.89 -12.52 13.24
C GLN A 28 -3.68 -11.58 13.23
N TYR A 29 -3.73 -10.48 12.49
CA TYR A 29 -2.65 -9.49 12.46
C TYR A 29 -2.54 -8.71 13.77
N ILE A 30 -3.65 -8.35 14.41
CA ILE A 30 -3.65 -7.73 15.75
C ILE A 30 -3.03 -8.68 16.77
N HIS A 31 -3.42 -9.95 16.76
CA HIS A 31 -2.84 -10.98 17.63
C HIS A 31 -1.37 -11.22 17.34
N ALA A 32 -0.95 -11.22 16.07
CA ALA A 32 0.46 -11.35 15.71
C ALA A 32 1.28 -10.13 16.19
N ALA A 33 0.75 -8.92 16.04
CA ALA A 33 1.41 -7.69 16.46
C ALA A 33 1.51 -7.57 17.99
N THR A 34 0.47 -7.96 18.72
CA THR A 34 0.45 -7.93 20.19
C THR A 34 1.38 -8.96 20.83
N ARG A 35 1.70 -10.05 20.12
CA ARG A 35 2.69 -11.06 20.57
C ARG A 35 4.14 -10.59 20.48
N ILE A 36 4.45 -9.57 19.68
CA ILE A 36 5.82 -9.08 19.53
C ILE A 36 6.05 -7.94 20.54
N PRO A 37 6.97 -8.09 21.50
CA PRO A 37 7.26 -7.03 22.46
C PRO A 37 7.74 -5.76 21.75
N ARG A 38 7.29 -4.60 22.23
CA ARG A 38 7.68 -3.29 21.69
C ARG A 38 9.21 -3.14 21.57
N SER A 39 9.96 -3.67 22.54
CA SER A 39 11.43 -3.64 22.53
C SER A 39 12.04 -4.34 21.31
N HIS A 40 11.46 -5.46 20.86
CA HIS A 40 11.90 -6.17 19.65
C HIS A 40 11.55 -5.40 18.37
N VAL A 41 10.38 -4.76 18.32
CA VAL A 41 9.95 -3.97 17.15
C VAL A 41 10.82 -2.72 16.96
N LEU A 42 11.27 -2.12 18.06
CA LEU A 42 12.11 -0.92 18.04
C LEU A 42 13.59 -1.20 17.76
N GLN A 43 14.00 -2.47 17.68
CA GLN A 43 15.38 -2.79 17.31
C GLN A 43 15.65 -2.37 15.87
N TYR A 44 16.75 -1.65 15.66
CA TYR A 44 17.18 -1.26 14.34
C TYR A 44 17.58 -2.51 13.53
N LYS A 45 16.91 -2.73 12.40
CA LYS A 45 17.33 -3.76 11.45
C LYS A 45 18.53 -3.26 10.68
N GLN A 46 19.65 -3.98 10.75
CA GLN A 46 20.78 -3.70 9.87
C GLN A 46 20.33 -3.89 8.43
N LYS A 47 20.45 -2.81 7.65
CA LYS A 47 20.13 -2.85 6.23
C LYS A 47 21.33 -3.49 5.52
N PRO A 48 21.13 -4.55 4.71
CA PRO A 48 22.22 -5.07 3.90
C PRO A 48 22.70 -3.99 2.95
N GLU A 49 24.02 -3.86 2.78
CA GLU A 49 24.58 -3.04 1.72
C GLU A 49 24.27 -3.70 0.38
N ILE A 50 23.45 -3.04 -0.42
CA ILE A 50 23.04 -3.51 -1.74
C ILE A 50 23.83 -2.70 -2.77
N ASN A 51 24.80 -3.35 -3.42
CA ASN A 51 25.58 -2.76 -4.52
C ASN A 51 24.85 -2.83 -5.87
N GLN A 52 23.63 -3.38 -5.89
CA GLN A 52 22.81 -3.51 -7.08
C GLN A 52 22.24 -2.15 -7.50
N VAL A 53 22.49 -1.76 -8.74
CA VAL A 53 21.99 -0.49 -9.29
C VAL A 53 20.46 -0.48 -9.33
N THR A 54 19.85 0.58 -8.85
CA THR A 54 18.38 0.73 -8.86
C THR A 54 17.91 1.35 -10.17
N GLN A 55 16.98 0.68 -10.86
CA GLN A 55 16.27 1.22 -12.03
C GLN A 55 14.88 1.69 -11.61
N VAL A 56 14.65 2.99 -11.68
CA VAL A 56 13.36 3.60 -11.32
C VAL A 56 12.45 3.67 -12.54
N VAL A 57 11.29 3.03 -12.48
CA VAL A 57 10.27 3.03 -13.55
C VAL A 57 8.96 3.58 -13.02
N THR A 58 8.22 4.31 -13.84
CA THR A 58 6.87 4.76 -13.47
C THR A 58 5.90 3.58 -13.40
N TYR A 59 5.16 3.45 -12.30
CA TYR A 59 4.17 2.39 -12.12
C TYR A 59 3.09 2.44 -13.20
N ASN A 60 2.88 1.31 -13.88
CA ASN A 60 1.77 1.08 -14.80
C ASN A 60 1.20 -0.34 -14.53
N PRO A 61 -0.07 -0.47 -14.12
CA PRO A 61 -0.68 -1.77 -13.75
C PRO A 61 -0.76 -2.76 -14.92
N GLN A 62 -0.69 -2.29 -16.17
CA GLN A 62 -0.67 -3.15 -17.36
C GLN A 62 0.70 -3.81 -17.58
N ARG A 63 1.76 -3.35 -16.91
CA ARG A 63 3.15 -3.84 -17.10
C ARG A 63 3.62 -4.66 -15.90
N ARG A 64 3.11 -5.89 -15.75
CA ARG A 64 3.44 -6.78 -14.61
C ARG A 64 4.77 -7.53 -14.74
N THR A 65 5.38 -7.56 -15.92
CA THR A 65 6.51 -8.46 -16.24
C THR A 65 7.90 -7.82 -16.25
N LEU A 66 8.02 -6.54 -15.89
CA LEU A 66 9.30 -5.80 -16.00
C LEU A 66 10.46 -6.43 -15.23
N ARG A 67 10.21 -7.02 -14.05
CA ARG A 67 11.26 -7.75 -13.31
C ARG A 67 11.77 -8.98 -14.06
N LYS A 68 10.87 -9.69 -14.75
CA LYS A 68 11.23 -10.86 -15.56
C LYS A 68 12.07 -10.43 -16.75
N ILE A 69 11.61 -9.40 -17.46
CA ILE A 69 12.32 -8.82 -18.61
C ILE A 69 13.74 -8.38 -18.23
N ALA A 70 13.91 -7.68 -17.09
CA ALA A 70 15.22 -7.25 -16.62
C ALA A 70 16.19 -8.43 -16.37
N ARG A 71 15.67 -9.56 -15.86
CA ARG A 71 16.47 -10.78 -15.68
C ARG A 71 16.82 -11.44 -17.00
N ASP A 72 15.83 -11.59 -17.89
CA ASP A 72 16.00 -12.27 -19.18
C ASP A 72 17.00 -11.52 -20.09
N LEU A 73 16.95 -10.18 -20.08
CA LEU A 73 17.84 -9.32 -20.86
C LEU A 73 19.23 -9.13 -20.24
N GLN A 74 19.47 -9.60 -19.01
CA GLN A 74 20.76 -9.43 -18.34
C GLN A 74 21.92 -10.02 -19.14
N SER A 75 21.70 -11.16 -19.80
CA SER A 75 22.67 -11.81 -20.69
C SER A 75 23.13 -10.90 -21.83
N THR A 76 22.27 -9.99 -22.30
CA THR A 76 22.60 -9.03 -23.35
C THR A 76 23.45 -7.89 -22.80
N ILE A 77 23.14 -7.40 -21.59
CA ILE A 77 23.94 -6.37 -20.90
C ILE A 77 25.38 -6.89 -20.67
N HIS A 78 25.51 -8.16 -20.32
CA HIS A 78 26.82 -8.80 -20.05
C HIS A 78 27.69 -9.02 -21.28
N LYS A 79 27.19 -8.80 -22.51
CA LYS A 79 28.00 -8.85 -23.73
C LYS A 79 29.03 -7.71 -23.78
N ASP A 80 28.70 -6.57 -23.19
CA ASP A 80 29.61 -5.43 -23.07
C ASP A 80 30.37 -5.49 -21.74
N LYS A 81 31.70 -5.44 -21.80
CA LYS A 81 32.58 -5.56 -20.61
C LYS A 81 32.37 -4.41 -19.60
N ARG A 82 32.11 -3.20 -20.09
CA ARG A 82 31.87 -2.01 -19.26
C ARG A 82 30.48 -2.08 -18.63
N LEU A 83 29.46 -2.50 -19.37
CA LEU A 83 28.13 -2.67 -18.79
C LEU A 83 28.08 -3.80 -17.77
N LYS A 84 28.84 -4.89 -17.98
CA LYS A 84 28.99 -5.97 -17.01
C LYS A 84 29.61 -5.52 -15.69
N SER A 85 30.57 -4.58 -15.72
CA SER A 85 31.17 -4.06 -14.48
C SER A 85 30.22 -3.13 -13.72
N ILE A 86 29.38 -2.38 -14.43
CA ILE A 86 28.38 -1.47 -13.83
C ILE A 86 27.16 -2.26 -13.30
N PHE A 87 26.73 -3.29 -14.03
CA PHE A 87 25.55 -4.10 -13.73
C PHE A 87 25.92 -5.58 -13.58
N PRO A 88 26.61 -5.96 -12.48
CA PRO A 88 26.94 -7.37 -12.23
C PRO A 88 25.65 -8.20 -12.10
N ASP A 89 24.69 -7.68 -11.34
CA ASP A 89 23.35 -8.24 -11.18
C ASP A 89 22.29 -7.46 -11.96
N PRO A 90 21.12 -8.05 -12.27
CA PRO A 90 19.99 -7.33 -12.84
C PRO A 90 19.64 -6.12 -11.97
N PRO A 91 19.32 -4.96 -12.54
CA PRO A 91 19.04 -3.78 -11.73
C PRO A 91 17.83 -3.98 -10.81
N LEU A 92 17.91 -3.43 -9.60
CA LEU A 92 16.80 -3.43 -8.65
C LEU A 92 15.67 -2.55 -9.20
N LEU A 93 14.54 -3.17 -9.55
CA LEU A 93 13.42 -2.44 -10.11
C LEU A 93 12.63 -1.72 -9.01
N ALA A 94 12.71 -0.38 -9.01
CA ALA A 94 11.93 0.49 -8.15
C ALA A 94 10.79 1.13 -8.96
N PHE A 95 9.60 1.18 -8.37
CA PHE A 95 8.44 1.81 -9.00
C PHE A 95 8.18 3.18 -8.37
N ARG A 96 8.24 4.24 -9.18
CA ARG A 96 7.76 5.57 -8.78
C ARG A 96 6.30 5.73 -9.16
N GLN A 97 5.57 6.50 -8.36
CA GLN A 97 4.22 6.91 -8.75
C GLN A 97 4.28 7.77 -10.04
N PRO A 98 3.32 7.62 -10.95
CA PRO A 98 3.19 8.54 -12.08
C PRO A 98 2.94 9.96 -11.57
N PRO A 99 3.44 10.98 -12.28
CA PRO A 99 3.30 12.39 -11.88
C PRO A 99 1.84 12.82 -11.71
N ASN A 100 0.92 12.14 -12.40
CA ASN A 100 -0.53 12.37 -12.33
C ASN A 100 -1.18 11.88 -11.03
N LEU A 101 -0.43 11.20 -10.15
CA LEU A 101 -0.87 10.75 -8.82
C LEU A 101 -0.20 11.53 -7.68
N ASN A 102 0.56 12.60 -7.99
CA ASN A 102 1.12 13.48 -6.97
C ASN A 102 0.00 14.11 -6.13
N GLY A 103 0.03 13.82 -4.83
CA GLY A 103 -0.97 14.19 -3.83
C GLY A 103 -1.08 15.68 -3.49
N LYS A 104 -1.12 16.56 -4.49
CA LYS A 104 -1.52 17.97 -4.31
C LYS A 104 -2.40 18.41 -5.49
N LYS A 105 -3.69 18.59 -5.22
CA LYS A 105 -4.75 19.17 -6.08
C LYS A 105 -5.15 18.45 -7.39
N GLN A 106 -4.53 17.32 -7.76
CA GLN A 106 -4.79 16.64 -9.04
C GLN A 106 -5.33 15.21 -8.94
N CYS A 107 -5.73 14.75 -7.74
CA CYS A 107 -6.33 13.43 -7.63
C CYS A 107 -7.64 13.40 -8.43
N LYS A 108 -7.63 12.71 -9.57
CA LYS A 108 -8.82 12.56 -10.43
C LYS A 108 -9.95 11.79 -9.73
N THR A 109 -9.64 11.07 -8.65
CA THR A 109 -10.62 10.36 -7.83
C THR A 109 -11.30 11.28 -6.81
N CYS A 110 -10.62 12.33 -6.32
CA CYS A 110 -11.18 13.23 -5.31
C CYS A 110 -12.52 13.88 -5.69
N PRO A 111 -12.77 14.32 -6.95
CA PRO A 111 -14.09 14.80 -7.36
C PRO A 111 -15.22 13.77 -7.19
N TYR A 112 -14.89 12.48 -7.22
CA TYR A 112 -15.84 11.38 -7.09
C TYR A 112 -15.93 10.83 -5.66
N ILE A 113 -15.06 11.26 -4.74
CA ILE A 113 -15.07 10.87 -3.33
C ILE A 113 -15.75 11.97 -2.53
N LEU A 114 -16.94 11.68 -2.01
CA LEU A 114 -17.65 12.57 -1.11
C LEU A 114 -17.06 12.42 0.30
N THR A 115 -16.72 13.54 0.94
CA THR A 115 -16.25 13.58 2.33
C THR A 115 -17.45 13.58 3.27
N SER A 116 -17.41 12.72 4.29
CA SER A 116 -18.41 12.64 5.36
C SER A 116 -17.68 12.58 6.71
N ASP A 117 -18.22 13.28 7.70
CA ASP A 117 -17.84 13.17 9.11
C ASP A 117 -18.69 12.11 9.83
N LYS A 118 -19.55 11.38 9.11
CA LYS A 118 -20.38 10.30 9.63
C LYS A 118 -20.13 9.01 8.87
N ILE A 119 -20.09 7.91 9.61
CA ILE A 119 -19.90 6.55 9.10
C ILE A 119 -21.13 5.74 9.48
N LEU A 120 -21.72 5.05 8.49
CA LEU A 120 -22.78 4.09 8.74
C LEU A 120 -22.15 2.71 8.94
N ILE A 121 -22.36 2.10 10.11
CA ILE A 121 -21.88 0.74 10.36
C ILE A 121 -22.86 -0.25 9.70
N PRO A 122 -22.41 -1.09 8.75
CA PRO A 122 -23.25 -2.15 8.21
C PRO A 122 -23.81 -3.02 9.35
N ASP A 123 -25.04 -3.49 9.21
CA ASP A 123 -25.74 -4.39 10.15
C ASP A 123 -26.32 -3.78 11.44
N THR A 124 -25.80 -2.67 11.96
CA THR A 124 -26.31 -2.09 13.22
C THR A 124 -27.16 -0.83 13.07
N LEU A 125 -27.25 -0.25 11.86
CA LEU A 125 -27.91 1.04 11.57
C LEU A 125 -27.42 2.21 12.47
N LYS A 126 -26.31 2.04 13.19
CA LYS A 126 -25.73 3.07 14.06
C LYS A 126 -24.80 3.96 13.24
N GLU A 127 -24.98 5.27 13.39
CA GLU A 127 -24.07 6.27 12.85
C GLU A 127 -22.96 6.58 13.86
N TYR A 128 -21.71 6.55 13.39
CA TYR A 128 -20.55 7.01 14.15
C TYR A 128 -20.07 8.35 13.59
N SER A 129 -19.95 9.37 14.44
CA SER A 129 -19.44 10.69 14.05
C SER A 129 -17.94 10.80 14.32
N ILE A 130 -17.18 11.18 13.30
CA ILE A 130 -15.75 11.44 13.36
C ILE A 130 -15.54 12.78 14.05
N HIS A 131 -14.90 12.76 15.22
CA HIS A 131 -14.58 13.98 15.95
C HIS A 131 -13.25 14.59 15.48
N GLY A 132 -13.32 15.82 14.97
CA GLY A 132 -12.16 16.62 14.55
C GLY A 132 -12.17 16.98 13.06
N HIS A 133 -11.35 17.96 12.68
CA HIS A 133 -11.25 18.41 11.30
C HIS A 133 -9.99 17.82 10.64
N TYR A 134 -10.18 16.79 9.82
CA TYR A 134 -9.10 16.11 9.11
C TYR A 134 -9.18 16.38 7.61
N ASN A 135 -8.03 16.60 6.97
CA ASN A 135 -7.95 16.82 5.53
C ASN A 135 -6.82 15.97 4.93
N CYS A 136 -6.65 16.05 3.61
CA CYS A 136 -5.63 15.28 2.87
C CYS A 136 -4.17 15.56 3.30
N SER A 137 -3.94 16.62 4.08
CA SER A 137 -2.62 17.00 4.61
C SER A 137 -2.43 16.59 6.07
N SER A 138 -3.45 16.03 6.72
CA SER A 138 -3.34 15.55 8.09
C SER A 138 -2.41 14.33 8.16
N SER A 139 -1.42 14.40 9.06
CA SER A 139 -0.52 13.28 9.36
C SER A 139 -1.15 12.35 10.39
N ASN A 140 -0.77 11.07 10.36
CA ASN A 140 -1.20 10.05 11.33
C ASN A 140 -2.73 9.80 11.36
N VAL A 141 -3.42 10.02 10.24
CA VAL A 141 -4.86 9.72 10.09
C VAL A 141 -5.07 8.43 9.29
N VAL A 142 -6.16 7.72 9.59
CA VAL A 142 -6.63 6.56 8.81
C VAL A 142 -7.80 7.00 7.94
N TYR A 143 -7.73 6.74 6.64
CA TYR A 143 -8.82 7.03 5.71
C TYR A 143 -9.80 5.85 5.66
N LEU A 144 -11.08 6.14 5.84
CA LEU A 144 -12.17 5.20 5.57
C LEU A 144 -12.87 5.62 4.26
N ILE A 145 -13.04 4.67 3.34
CA ILE A 145 -13.72 4.91 2.06
C ILE A 145 -14.86 3.91 1.93
N GLN A 146 -16.10 4.42 1.84
CA GLN A 146 -17.29 3.61 1.64
C GLN A 146 -17.85 3.85 0.23
N CYS A 147 -18.11 2.77 -0.49
CA CYS A 147 -18.78 2.84 -1.79
C CYS A 147 -20.30 2.91 -1.59
N THR A 148 -20.96 3.92 -2.18
CA THR A 148 -22.42 4.05 -2.15
C THR A 148 -23.14 3.16 -3.17
N LYS A 149 -22.41 2.64 -4.17
CA LYS A 149 -22.96 1.75 -5.21
C LYS A 149 -22.85 0.28 -4.83
N CYS A 150 -21.73 -0.11 -4.23
CA CYS A 150 -21.52 -1.48 -3.79
C CYS A 150 -22.27 -1.66 -2.47
N LYS A 151 -23.40 -2.37 -2.52
CA LYS A 151 -23.91 -3.03 -1.32
C LYS A 151 -22.93 -4.16 -1.04
N THR A 152 -21.93 -3.93 -0.20
CA THR A 152 -21.22 -5.05 0.44
C THR A 152 -22.17 -5.66 1.47
N GLY A 153 -23.31 -6.15 1.00
CA GLY A 153 -24.17 -7.12 1.69
C GLY A 153 -23.64 -8.48 1.28
N GLY A 154 -23.26 -9.27 2.28
CA GLY A 154 -22.73 -10.61 2.07
C GLY A 154 -23.75 -11.54 1.40
N LEU A 155 -23.20 -12.47 0.63
CA LEU A 155 -23.43 -13.89 0.88
C LEU A 155 -22.11 -14.46 1.42
#